data_AF-A0A2P5XGF1-F1
#
_entry.id   AF-A0A2P5XGF1-F1
#
_cell.length_a   1.000
_cell.length_b   1.000
_cell.length_c   1.000
_cell.angle_alpha   90.00
_cell.angle_beta   90.00
_cell.angle_gamma   90.00
#
_symmetry.space_group_name_H-M   'P 1'
#
loop_
_entity.id
_entity.type
_entity.pdbx_description
1 polymer ?
#
loop_
_entity_poly.entity_id
_entity_poly.type
_entity_poly.pdbx_seq_one_letter_code
_entity_poly.pdbx_strand_id
1 'polypeptide(L)'
;MVTADTARTIVGIIGNVISFFLFASPLPTFVKIYKKKAVEEFKPDPYIATAMNCMLWIFYGLPMVHPDSVLVVTINSIGLAMELIYLSIFFLYAPNKGRAKVIGWLA
;
A
#
# COMPACT_ATOMS: atom_id res chain seq x y z
N MET A 1 4.96 -33.34 -14.36
CA MET A 1 3.83 -32.43 -14.62
C MET A 1 3.79 -31.41 -13.47
N VAL A 2 3.67 -30.12 -13.76
CA VAL A 2 3.53 -29.09 -12.71
C VAL A 2 2.12 -29.19 -12.11
N THR A 3 2.02 -29.31 -10.79
CA THR A 3 0.72 -29.34 -10.08
C THR A 3 0.14 -27.94 -9.97
N ALA A 4 -1.19 -27.84 -9.83
CA ALA A 4 -1.88 -26.56 -9.69
C ALA A 4 -1.35 -25.73 -8.50
N ASP A 5 -1.04 -26.37 -7.38
CA ASP A 5 -0.51 -25.70 -6.17
C ASP A 5 0.89 -25.13 -6.40
N THR A 6 1.73 -25.87 -7.15
CA THR A 6 3.05 -25.40 -7.55
C THR A 6 2.93 -24.17 -8.45
N ALA A 7 2.03 -24.21 -9.44
CA ALA A 7 1.77 -23.08 -10.32
C ALA A 7 1.24 -21.85 -9.55
N ARG A 8 0.28 -22.05 -8.64
CA ARG A 8 -0.27 -21.00 -7.77
C ARG A 8 0.82 -20.33 -6.93
N THR A 9 1.75 -21.11 -6.37
CA THR A 9 2.86 -20.60 -5.57
C THR A 9 3.83 -19.78 -6.40
N ILE A 10 4.22 -20.27 -7.58
CA ILE A 10 5.13 -19.55 -8.49
C ILE A 10 4.52 -18.21 -8.91
N VAL A 11 3.25 -18.22 -9.34
CA VAL A 11 2.54 -17.00 -9.73
C VAL A 11 2.42 -16.04 -8.54
N GLY A 12 2.13 -16.56 -7.34
CA GLY A 12 2.05 -15.75 -6.13
C GLY A 12 3.37 -15.05 -5.79
N ILE A 13 4.50 -15.73 -5.90
CA ILE A 13 5.83 -15.17 -5.66
C ILE A 13 6.14 -14.07 -6.69
N ILE A 14 5.93 -14.35 -7.97
CA ILE A 14 6.14 -13.37 -9.05
C ILE A 14 5.25 -12.13 -8.81
N GLY A 15 3.98 -12.35 -8.47
CA GLY A 15 3.04 -11.29 -8.14
C GLY A 15 3.48 -10.44 -6.94
N ASN A 16 4.04 -11.07 -5.89
CA ASN A 16 4.60 -10.37 -4.73
C ASN A 16 5.76 -9.45 -5.14
N VAL A 17 6.69 -9.95 -5.95
CA VAL A 17 7.85 -9.17 -6.42
C VAL A 17 7.41 -7.97 -7.25
N ILE A 18 6.52 -8.16 -8.22
CA ILE A 18 6.01 -7.08 -9.08
C ILE A 18 5.27 -6.03 -8.25
N SER A 19 4.39 -6.48 -7.35
CA SER A 19 3.61 -5.59 -6.49
C SER A 19 4.48 -4.80 -5.53
N PHE A 20 5.59 -5.38 -5.04
CA PHE A 20 6.54 -4.65 -4.20
C PHE A 20 7.12 -3.45 -4.96
N PHE A 21 7.54 -3.63 -6.21
CA PHE A 21 8.04 -2.52 -7.02
C PHE A 21 6.94 -1.51 -7.38
N LEU A 22 5.70 -1.96 -7.57
CA LEU A 22 4.56 -1.07 -7.74
C LEU A 22 4.36 -0.16 -6.52
N PHE A 23 4.33 -0.72 -5.32
CA PHE A 23 4.22 0.04 -4.07
C PHE A 23 5.43 0.94 -3.82
N ALA A 24 6.63 0.53 -4.24
CA ALA A 24 7.85 1.34 -4.12
C ALA A 24 7.94 2.46 -5.18
N SER A 25 7.14 2.41 -6.25
CA SER A 25 7.19 3.38 -7.35
C SER A 25 7.03 4.86 -6.94
N PRO A 26 6.26 5.22 -5.88
CA PRO A 26 6.15 6.61 -5.42
C PRO A 26 7.32 7.09 -4.56
N LEU A 27 8.26 6.22 -4.20
CA LEU A 27 9.38 6.56 -3.32
C LEU A 27 10.16 7.81 -3.78
N PRO A 28 10.52 7.99 -5.08
CA PRO A 28 11.18 9.20 -5.54
C PRO A 28 10.35 10.48 -5.31
N THR A 29 9.02 10.37 -5.46
CA THR A 29 8.09 11.47 -5.20
C THR A 29 8.08 11.86 -3.73
N PHE A 30 8.01 10.89 -2.82
CA PHE A 30 8.06 11.17 -1.38
C PHE A 30 9.43 11.65 -0.90
N VAL A 31 10.52 11.20 -1.51
CA VAL A 31 11.85 11.77 -1.27
C VAL A 31 11.89 13.24 -1.68
N LYS A 32 11.27 13.62 -2.80
CA LYS A 32 11.14 15.03 -3.22
C LYS A 32 10.33 15.84 -2.21
N ILE A 33 9.19 15.33 -1.74
CA ILE A 33 8.36 15.99 -0.70
C ILE A 33 9.18 16.19 0.58
N TYR A 34 9.89 15.16 1.04
CA TYR A 34 10.71 15.23 2.25
C TYR A 34 11.84 16.25 2.14
N LYS A 35 12.49 16.36 0.97
CA LYS A 35 13.56 17.34 0.71
C LYS A 35 13.02 18.77 0.59
N LYS A 36 11.88 18.96 -0.10
CA LYS A 36 11.26 20.27 -0.30
C LYS A 36 10.44 20.77 0.90
N LYS A 37 10.12 19.88 1.84
CA LYS A 37 9.24 20.15 2.99
C LYS A 37 7.85 20.66 2.58
N ALA A 38 7.41 20.30 1.38
CA ALA A 38 6.13 20.72 0.81
C ALA A 38 5.58 19.62 -0.11
N VAL A 39 4.27 19.41 -0.06
CA VAL A 39 3.57 18.41 -0.89
C VAL A 39 3.27 18.89 -2.31
N GLU A 40 3.45 20.18 -2.61
CA GLU A 40 3.13 20.78 -3.92
C GLU A 40 1.68 20.42 -4.37
N GLU A 41 1.50 19.95 -5.61
CA GLU A 41 0.21 19.55 -6.17
C GLU A 41 -0.16 18.07 -5.89
N PHE A 42 0.61 17.41 -5.03
CA PHE A 42 0.41 16.01 -4.72
C PHE A 42 -0.90 15.79 -3.95
N LYS A 43 -1.62 14.73 -4.32
CA LYS A 43 -2.92 14.37 -3.71
C LYS A 43 -2.79 13.09 -2.88
N PRO A 44 -3.35 13.05 -1.66
CA PRO A 44 -3.29 11.85 -0.82
C PRO A 44 -4.29 10.78 -1.23
N ASP A 45 -5.28 11.12 -2.07
CA ASP A 45 -6.39 10.26 -2.48
C ASP A 45 -5.99 8.84 -2.90
N PRO A 46 -5.05 8.63 -3.85
CA PRO A 46 -4.67 7.28 -4.27
C PRO A 46 -4.02 6.46 -3.14
N TYR A 47 -3.32 7.10 -2.21
CA TYR A 47 -2.63 6.45 -1.09
C TYR A 47 -3.63 5.99 -0.03
N ILE A 48 -4.65 6.82 0.25
CA ILE A 48 -5.76 6.44 1.13
C ILE A 48 -6.53 5.27 0.54
N ALA A 49 -6.90 5.34 -0.75
CA ALA A 49 -7.62 4.27 -1.42
C ALA A 49 -6.82 2.96 -1.44
N THR A 50 -5.51 3.04 -1.67
CA THR A 50 -4.62 1.88 -1.68
C THR A 50 -4.47 1.28 -0.28
N ALA A 51 -4.30 2.09 0.76
CA ALA A 51 -4.27 1.61 2.14
C ALA A 51 -5.55 0.86 2.51
N MET A 52 -6.73 1.40 2.15
CA MET A 52 -8.01 0.72 2.34
C MET A 52 -8.10 -0.59 1.56
N ASN A 53 -7.66 -0.59 0.31
CA ASN A 53 -7.61 -1.79 -0.51
C ASN A 53 -6.73 -2.87 0.11
N CYS A 54 -5.54 -2.51 0.60
CA CYS A 54 -4.64 -3.43 1.28
C CYS A 54 -5.27 -4.00 2.56
N MET A 55 -5.96 -3.18 3.37
CA MET A 55 -6.68 -3.66 4.55
C MET A 55 -7.75 -4.70 4.18
N LEU A 56 -8.52 -4.46 3.11
CA LEU A 56 -9.53 -5.41 2.62
C LEU A 56 -8.89 -6.72 2.14
N TRP A 57 -7.76 -6.67 1.42
CA TRP A 57 -7.06 -7.86 0.98
C TRP A 57 -6.39 -8.64 2.11
N ILE A 58 -5.89 -7.95 3.13
CA ILE A 58 -5.38 -8.60 4.35
C ILE A 58 -6.53 -9.33 5.04
N PHE A 59 -7.67 -8.67 5.23
CA PHE A 59 -8.86 -9.29 5.81
C PHE A 59 -9.32 -10.51 5.02
N TYR A 60 -9.38 -10.39 3.69
CA TYR A 60 -9.71 -11.50 2.79
C TYR A 60 -8.75 -12.68 2.93
N GLY A 61 -7.44 -12.42 3.03
CA GLY A 61 -6.42 -13.46 3.09
C GLY A 61 -6.28 -14.14 4.45
N LEU A 62 -7.03 -13.72 5.48
CA LEU A 62 -7.03 -14.40 6.78
C LEU A 62 -7.55 -15.84 6.62
N PRO A 63 -6.97 -16.82 7.35
CA PRO A 63 -7.38 -18.23 7.22
C PRO A 63 -8.86 -18.48 7.49
N MET A 64 -9.51 -17.62 8.30
CA MET A 64 -10.94 -17.72 8.62
C MET A 64 -11.85 -17.27 7.47
N VAL A 65 -11.33 -16.47 6.52
CA VAL A 65 -12.08 -15.93 5.39
C VAL A 65 -11.71 -16.67 4.10
N HIS A 66 -10.42 -16.78 3.79
CA HIS A 66 -9.93 -17.54 2.65
C HIS A 66 -8.63 -18.29 3.00
N PRO A 67 -8.69 -19.61 3.18
CA PRO A 67 -7.52 -20.45 3.43
C PRO A 67 -6.46 -20.34 2.32
N ASP A 68 -5.20 -20.64 2.65
CA ASP A 68 -4.08 -20.73 1.69
C ASP A 68 -3.82 -19.46 0.86
N SER A 69 -4.03 -18.30 1.48
CA SER A 69 -3.85 -16.97 0.89
C SER A 69 -2.68 -16.18 1.51
N VAL A 70 -1.71 -16.87 2.12
CA VAL A 70 -0.57 -16.24 2.82
C VAL A 70 0.17 -15.24 1.92
N LEU A 71 0.41 -15.59 0.64
CA LEU A 71 1.09 -14.71 -0.31
C LEU A 71 0.30 -13.43 -0.65
N VAL A 72 -1.02 -13.43 -0.47
CA VAL A 72 -1.86 -12.23 -0.63
C VAL A 72 -1.74 -11.33 0.60
N VAL A 73 -1.76 -11.94 1.80
CA VAL A 73 -1.60 -11.21 3.07
C VAL A 73 -0.23 -10.57 3.16
N THR A 74 0.85 -11.28 2.78
CA THR A 74 2.22 -10.78 2.87
C THR A 74 2.40 -9.49 2.06
N ILE A 75 2.00 -9.51 0.78
CA ILE A 75 2.23 -8.36 -0.08
C ILE A 75 1.35 -7.17 0.28
N ASN A 76 0.10 -7.40 0.68
CA ASN A 76 -0.78 -6.31 1.10
C ASN A 76 -0.39 -5.74 2.46
N SER A 77 0.22 -6.53 3.35
CA SER A 77 0.79 -6.02 4.61
C SER A 77 1.99 -5.12 4.35
N ILE A 78 2.86 -5.51 3.41
CA ILE A 78 4.01 -4.69 2.97
C ILE A 78 3.52 -3.40 2.28
N GLY A 79 2.53 -3.52 1.39
CA GLY A 79 1.87 -2.38 0.74
C GLY A 79 1.28 -1.41 1.76
N LEU A 80 0.46 -1.92 2.70
CA LEU A 80 -0.13 -1.11 3.77
C LEU A 80 0.94 -0.37 4.58
N ALA A 81 2.04 -1.02 4.94
CA ALA A 81 3.14 -0.36 5.65
C ALA A 81 3.76 0.79 4.84
N MET A 82 3.98 0.61 3.53
CA MET A 82 4.47 1.67 2.65
C MET A 82 3.48 2.82 2.50
N GLU A 83 2.20 2.51 2.29
CA GLU A 83 1.13 3.51 2.18
C GLU A 83 0.98 4.34 3.46
N LEU A 84 1.11 3.71 4.63
CA LEU A 84 1.10 4.43 5.91
C LEU A 84 2.31 5.35 6.07
N ILE A 85 3.50 4.94 5.60
CA ILE A 85 4.68 5.82 5.57
C ILE A 85 4.44 7.02 4.64
N TYR A 86 3.90 6.78 3.45
CA TYR A 86 3.57 7.81 2.47
C TYR A 86 2.55 8.82 3.02
N LEU A 87 1.45 8.33 3.59
CA LEU A 87 0.44 9.17 4.21
C LEU A 87 1.00 9.96 5.41
N SER A 88 1.90 9.36 6.20
CA SER A 88 2.56 10.05 7.31
C SER A 88 3.45 11.21 6.84
N ILE A 89 4.26 10.98 5.79
CA ILE A 89 5.09 12.03 5.19
C ILE A 89 4.21 13.13 4.59
N PHE A 90 3.15 12.74 3.86
CA PHE A 90 2.20 13.70 3.31
C PHE A 90 1.57 14.55 4.43
N PHE A 91 1.09 13.93 5.49
CA PHE A 91 0.46 14.62 6.61
C PHE A 91 1.39 15.62 7.28
N LEU A 92 2.66 15.26 7.47
CA LEU A 92 3.67 16.14 8.07
C LEU A 92 3.89 17.42 7.26
N TYR A 93 3.98 17.32 5.92
CA TYR A 93 4.31 18.44 5.04
C TYR A 93 3.13 19.09 4.32
N ALA A 94 1.91 18.54 4.48
CA ALA A 94 0.72 19.11 3.89
C ALA A 94 0.25 20.39 4.62
N PRO A 95 -0.29 21.38 3.89
CA PRO A 95 -0.99 22.52 4.51
C PRO A 95 -2.28 22.06 5.20
N ASN A 96 -2.83 22.90 6.09
CA ASN A 96 -3.97 22.57 6.96
C ASN A 96 -5.17 21.93 6.22
N LYS A 97 -5.49 22.38 5.00
CA LYS A 97 -6.56 21.79 4.16
C LYS A 97 -6.27 20.35 3.74
N GLY A 98 -5.01 20.03 3.41
CA GLY A 98 -4.58 18.67 3.08
C GLY A 98 -4.58 17.74 4.30
N ARG A 99 -4.18 18.25 5.47
CA ARG A 99 -4.25 17.52 6.74
C ARG A 99 -5.68 17.19 7.14
N ALA A 100 -6.59 18.16 7.03
CA ALA A 100 -8.01 17.96 7.34
C ALA A 100 -8.64 16.87 6.46
N LYS A 101 -8.19 16.72 5.21
CA LYS A 101 -8.67 15.66 4.31
C LYS A 101 -8.21 14.27 4.77
N VAL A 102 -6.95 14.13 5.22
CA VAL A 102 -6.45 12.85 5.78
C VAL A 102 -7.17 12.52 7.09
N ILE A 103 -7.40 13.52 7.96
CA ILE A 103 -8.14 13.34 9.23
C ILE A 103 -9.59 12.96 8.97
N GLY A 104 -10.27 13.61 8.03
CA GLY A 104 -11.66 13.32 7.68
C GLY A 104 -11.89 11.93 7.07
N TRP A 105 -10.82 11.22 6.71
CA TRP A 105 -10.87 9.81 6.34
C TRP A 105 -10.62 8.85 7.52
N LEU A 106 -9.96 9.33 8.58
CA LEU A 106 -9.68 8.55 9.79
C LEU A 106 -10.80 8.67 10.84
N ALA A 107 -11.66 9.69 10.73
CA ALA A 107 -12.83 9.94 11.56
C ALA A 107 -14.09 9.40 10.88
#